data_AF-A0A4Q1QRF6-F1
#
_entry.id   AF-A0A4Q1QRF6-F1
#
_cell.length_a   1.000
_cell.length_b   1.000
_cell.length_c   1.000
_cell.angle_alpha   90.00
_cell.angle_beta   90.00
_cell.angle_gamma   90.00
#
_symmetry.space_group_name_H-M   'P 1'
#
loop_
_entity.id
_entity.type
_entity.pdbx_description
1 polymer ?
#
loop_
_entity_poly.entity_id
_entity_poly.type
_entity_poly.pdbx_seq_one_letter_code
_entity_poly.pdbx_strand_id
1 'polypeptide(L)'
;MAARPGRGSSAAYGPPSDVHPVLRRAAAPPAALALLTQAQQGLEEAQTLETPNERFATAHLAALRTAAAVLAVRGRPETTARRRRRIRSAWEVLPEVAPELTEWSALFASGADRRAKAEAGIAGAAGRRDADDLLRDAVMFLRLVERMLLVQPSLPPQRAG
;
A
#
# COMPACT_ATOMS: atom_id res chain seq x y z
N MET A 1 17.67 -41.99 58.25
CA MET A 1 18.99 -41.79 57.64
C MET A 1 18.77 -41.46 56.17
N ALA A 2 19.21 -40.27 55.76
CA ALA A 2 18.83 -39.59 54.53
C ALA A 2 19.72 -39.97 53.33
N ALA A 3 19.18 -39.85 52.11
CA ALA A 3 19.86 -39.26 50.95
C ALA A 3 18.90 -39.05 49.76
N ARG A 4 18.66 -37.79 49.38
CA ARG A 4 18.42 -37.31 48.00
C ARG A 4 19.68 -36.53 47.61
N PRO A 5 20.14 -36.53 46.34
CA PRO A 5 19.57 -35.70 45.24
C PRO A 5 19.63 -36.44 43.87
N GLY A 6 19.14 -35.96 42.71
CA GLY A 6 18.52 -34.71 42.27
C GLY A 6 18.10 -34.78 40.79
N ARG A 7 17.18 -33.87 40.43
CA ARG A 7 16.78 -33.26 39.14
C ARG A 7 17.26 -33.78 37.77
N GLY A 8 16.30 -33.79 36.83
CA GLY A 8 16.44 -33.47 35.39
C GLY A 8 15.41 -34.20 34.52
N SER A 9 14.20 -33.68 34.26
CA SER A 9 13.82 -32.80 33.14
C SER A 9 14.25 -33.36 31.77
N SER A 10 13.37 -34.08 31.06
CA SER A 10 12.38 -33.59 30.07
C SER A 10 12.93 -33.54 28.64
N ALA A 11 12.32 -34.38 27.80
CA ALA A 11 12.12 -34.31 26.35
C ALA A 11 13.00 -33.36 25.50
N ALA A 12 13.71 -33.95 24.53
CA ALA A 12 14.09 -33.31 23.27
C ALA A 12 13.84 -34.37 22.18
N TYR A 13 12.67 -34.38 21.52
CA TYR A 13 12.35 -33.64 20.29
C TYR A 13 13.50 -33.56 19.28
N GLY A 14 13.20 -34.02 18.07
CA GLY A 14 14.11 -34.38 16.98
C GLY A 14 14.88 -33.22 16.34
N PRO A 15 15.60 -33.53 15.24
CA PRO A 15 16.68 -32.69 14.75
C PRO A 15 16.15 -31.35 14.20
N PRO A 16 16.84 -30.22 14.44
CA PRO A 16 16.53 -29.01 13.73
C PRO A 16 16.99 -29.17 12.28
N SER A 17 16.03 -29.50 11.41
CA SER A 17 16.10 -29.17 10.00
C SER A 17 16.05 -27.65 9.87
N ASP A 18 17.17 -26.97 10.13
CA ASP A 18 17.35 -25.56 9.82
C ASP A 18 17.58 -25.39 8.32
N VAL A 19 16.53 -25.73 7.57
CA VAL A 19 16.36 -25.22 6.22
C VAL A 19 15.96 -23.76 6.41
N HIS A 20 16.94 -22.87 6.54
CA HIS A 20 16.67 -21.44 6.42
C HIS A 20 16.02 -21.23 5.05
N PRO A 21 14.72 -20.91 4.96
CA PRO A 21 14.17 -20.52 3.68
C PRO A 21 14.95 -19.29 3.29
N VAL A 22 15.68 -19.45 2.18
CA VAL A 22 16.43 -18.46 1.43
C VAL A 22 15.92 -17.07 1.78
N LEU A 23 16.84 -16.21 2.22
CA LEU A 23 16.69 -14.75 2.19
C LEU A 23 16.18 -14.39 0.79
N ARG A 24 14.86 -14.47 0.61
CA ARG A 24 14.20 -14.01 -0.59
C ARG A 24 14.55 -12.55 -0.58
N ARG A 25 15.44 -12.16 -1.50
CA ARG A 25 15.37 -10.87 -2.20
C ARG A 25 13.91 -10.45 -2.14
N ALA A 26 13.56 -9.55 -1.22
CA ALA A 26 12.16 -9.35 -0.88
C ALA A 26 11.55 -8.56 -2.04
N ALA A 27 11.21 -9.28 -3.10
CA ALA A 27 10.31 -8.81 -4.11
C ALA A 27 9.10 -8.25 -3.38
N ALA A 28 8.61 -7.10 -3.83
CA ALA A 28 7.45 -6.46 -3.23
C ALA A 28 6.35 -7.50 -2.94
N PRO A 29 5.65 -7.41 -1.79
CA PRO A 29 4.61 -8.38 -1.44
C PRO A 29 3.66 -8.60 -2.62
N PRO A 30 3.24 -9.85 -2.92
CA PRO A 30 2.37 -10.14 -4.07
C PRO A 30 1.09 -9.30 -4.08
N ALA A 31 0.56 -8.96 -2.89
CA ALA A 31 -0.58 -8.08 -2.74
C ALA A 31 -0.30 -6.63 -3.23
N ALA A 32 0.92 -6.11 -3.02
CA ALA A 32 1.31 -4.80 -3.52
C ALA A 32 1.44 -4.81 -5.06
N LEU A 33 2.03 -5.86 -5.63
CA LEU A 33 2.12 -6.03 -7.08
C LEU A 33 0.73 -6.10 -7.72
N ALA A 34 -0.19 -6.87 -7.14
CA ALA A 34 -1.57 -6.96 -7.61
C ALA A 34 -2.28 -5.58 -7.57
N LEU A 35 -2.07 -4.79 -6.52
CA LEU A 35 -2.61 -3.44 -6.42
C LEU A 35 -2.07 -2.50 -7.50
N LEU A 36 -0.77 -2.58 -7.84
CA LEU A 36 -0.17 -1.80 -8.92
C LEU A 36 -0.72 -2.21 -10.29
N THR A 37 -0.85 -3.52 -10.56
CA THR A 37 -1.48 -4.01 -11.80
C THR A 37 -2.92 -3.51 -11.94
N GLN A 38 -3.70 -3.56 -10.87
CA GLN A 38 -5.07 -3.04 -10.86
C GLN A 38 -5.13 -1.51 -11.01
N ALA A 39 -4.14 -0.78 -10.48
CA ALA A 39 -4.04 0.66 -10.69
C ALA A 39 -3.76 0.98 -12.16
N GLN A 40 -2.82 0.28 -12.79
CA GLN A 40 -2.49 0.47 -14.20
C GLN A 40 -3.68 0.18 -15.11
N GLN A 41 -4.36 -0.96 -14.91
CA GLN A 41 -5.59 -1.31 -15.64
C GLN A 41 -6.67 -0.25 -15.45
N GLY A 42 -6.84 0.26 -14.24
CA GLY A 42 -7.80 1.34 -13.96
C GLY A 42 -7.45 2.66 -14.66
N LEU A 43 -6.16 2.99 -14.83
CA LEU A 43 -5.76 4.18 -15.60
C LEU A 43 -5.95 4.00 -17.10
N GLU A 44 -5.72 2.79 -17.63
CA GLU A 44 -6.02 2.44 -19.02
C GLU A 44 -7.53 2.54 -19.30
N GLU A 45 -8.36 2.03 -18.39
CA GLU A 45 -9.81 2.20 -18.44
C GLU A 45 -10.22 3.67 -18.36
N ALA A 46 -9.69 4.43 -17.40
CA ALA A 46 -10.03 5.84 -17.25
C ALA A 46 -9.74 6.68 -18.52
N GLN A 47 -8.70 6.31 -19.28
CA GLN A 47 -8.37 6.99 -20.54
C GLN A 47 -9.45 6.83 -21.62
N THR A 48 -10.23 5.74 -21.59
CA THR A 48 -11.26 5.46 -22.60
C THR A 48 -12.64 5.97 -22.21
N LEU A 49 -12.88 6.28 -20.92
CA LEU A 49 -14.17 6.78 -20.43
C LEU A 49 -14.46 8.18 -20.95
N GLU A 50 -15.61 8.38 -21.61
CA GLU A 50 -16.04 9.69 -22.12
C GLU A 50 -16.65 10.57 -21.04
N THR A 51 -17.32 9.96 -20.06
CA THR A 51 -18.01 10.65 -18.97
C THR A 51 -17.00 11.22 -17.97
N PRO A 52 -16.92 12.55 -17.75
CA PRO A 52 -15.93 13.15 -16.86
C PRO A 52 -15.99 12.64 -15.41
N ASN A 53 -17.20 12.41 -14.90
CA ASN A 53 -17.40 11.88 -13.55
C ASN A 53 -16.83 10.47 -13.39
N GLU A 54 -17.12 9.58 -14.34
CA GLU A 54 -16.62 8.19 -14.32
C GLU A 54 -15.11 8.16 -14.49
N ARG A 55 -14.58 8.94 -15.45
CA ARG A 55 -13.13 9.13 -15.63
C ARG A 55 -12.45 9.60 -14.34
N PHE A 56 -13.01 10.59 -13.67
CA PHE A 56 -12.48 11.13 -12.41
C PHE A 56 -12.50 10.07 -11.29
N ALA A 57 -13.62 9.38 -11.10
CA ALA A 57 -13.77 8.34 -10.09
C ALA A 57 -12.78 7.19 -10.29
N THR A 58 -12.67 6.70 -11.54
CA THR A 58 -11.78 5.59 -11.91
C THR A 58 -10.31 5.98 -11.75
N ALA A 59 -9.91 7.18 -12.20
CA ALA A 59 -8.55 7.68 -12.01
C ALA A 59 -8.18 7.82 -10.52
N HIS A 60 -9.10 8.34 -9.70
CA HIS A 60 -8.88 8.46 -8.26
C HIS A 60 -8.75 7.09 -7.57
N LEU A 61 -9.52 6.11 -8.02
CA LEU A 61 -9.47 4.75 -7.47
C LEU A 61 -8.15 4.07 -7.81
N ALA A 62 -7.63 4.27 -9.02
CA ALA A 62 -6.28 3.83 -9.36
C ALA A 62 -5.20 4.48 -8.47
N ALA A 63 -5.32 5.77 -8.17
CA ALA A 63 -4.43 6.44 -7.22
C ALA A 63 -4.51 5.84 -5.80
N LEU A 64 -5.73 5.53 -5.31
CA LEU A 64 -5.91 4.87 -4.01
C LEU A 64 -5.26 3.47 -3.96
N ARG A 65 -5.37 2.68 -5.04
CA ARG A 65 -4.72 1.37 -5.14
C ARG A 65 -3.20 1.50 -5.12
N THR A 66 -2.67 2.51 -5.81
CA THR A 66 -1.24 2.85 -5.81
C THR A 66 -0.75 3.19 -4.39
N ALA A 67 -1.47 4.05 -3.67
CA ALA A 67 -1.15 4.37 -2.28
C ALA A 67 -1.23 3.12 -1.38
N ALA A 68 -2.27 2.29 -1.55
CA ALA A 68 -2.40 1.03 -0.81
C ALA A 68 -1.23 0.07 -1.06
N ALA A 69 -0.65 0.04 -2.27
CA ALA A 69 0.55 -0.74 -2.57
C ALA A 69 1.76 -0.27 -1.75
N VAL A 70 1.98 1.05 -1.66
CA VAL A 70 3.03 1.64 -0.79
C VAL A 70 2.78 1.25 0.67
N LEU A 71 1.54 1.39 1.13
CA LEU A 71 1.14 1.02 2.49
C LEU A 71 1.32 -0.48 2.78
N ALA A 72 1.20 -1.35 1.78
CA ALA A 72 1.41 -2.78 1.90
C ALA A 72 2.89 -3.17 1.91
N VAL A 73 3.75 -2.41 1.21
CA VAL A 73 5.21 -2.63 1.21
C VAL A 73 5.85 -2.08 2.49
N ARG A 74 5.45 -0.87 2.90
CA ARG A 74 6.10 -0.12 4.00
C ARG A 74 5.36 -0.18 5.33
N GLY A 75 4.08 -0.53 5.33
CA GLY A 75 3.29 -0.60 6.56
C GLY A 75 3.70 -1.79 7.42
N ARG A 76 4.01 -1.53 8.70
CA ARG A 76 4.25 -2.62 9.66
C ARG A 76 2.96 -3.43 9.90
N PRO A 77 3.04 -4.77 9.98
CA PRO A 77 1.90 -5.61 10.27
C PRO A 77 1.53 -5.54 11.76
N GLU A 78 0.95 -4.42 12.21
CA GLU A 78 0.33 -4.35 13.53
C GLU A 78 -1.18 -4.58 13.40
N THR A 79 -1.61 -5.74 13.89
CA THR A 79 -2.99 -6.26 13.86
C THR A 79 -4.00 -5.30 14.48
N THR A 80 -3.61 -4.47 15.43
CA THR A 80 -4.42 -3.39 16.04
C THR A 80 -4.39 -2.09 15.24
N ALA A 81 -3.28 -1.78 14.55
CA ALA A 81 -3.16 -0.62 13.67
C ALA A 81 -4.10 -0.73 12.46
N ARG A 82 -4.33 -1.93 11.91
CA ARG A 82 -5.25 -2.17 10.78
C ARG A 82 -6.69 -1.73 11.06
N ARG A 83 -7.16 -1.80 12.31
CA ARG A 83 -8.50 -1.34 12.72
C ARG A 83 -8.57 0.18 12.85
N ARG A 84 -7.54 0.83 13.40
CA ARG A 84 -7.42 2.30 13.47
C ARG A 84 -7.18 2.95 12.09
N ARG A 85 -6.42 2.29 11.21
CA ARG A 85 -6.24 2.64 9.80
C ARG A 85 -7.55 2.61 9.00
N ARG A 86 -8.56 1.84 9.43
CA ARG A 86 -9.86 1.79 8.75
C ARG A 86 -10.72 3.04 9.01
N ILE A 87 -10.42 3.78 10.07
CA ILE A 87 -11.07 5.05 10.41
C ILE A 87 -10.38 6.22 9.69
N ARG A 88 -9.08 6.09 9.41
CA ARG A 88 -8.28 7.11 8.72
C ARG A 88 -8.22 6.85 7.22
N SER A 89 -8.29 7.91 6.42
CA SER A 89 -8.16 7.78 4.97
C SER A 89 -6.76 7.25 4.60
N ALA A 90 -6.64 6.53 3.49
CA ALA A 90 -5.33 6.11 2.98
C ALA A 90 -4.39 7.31 2.79
N TRP A 91 -4.95 8.48 2.44
CA TRP A 91 -4.23 9.74 2.27
C TRP A 91 -3.77 10.38 3.59
N GLU A 92 -4.36 10.04 4.72
CA GLU A 92 -3.87 10.50 6.03
C GLU A 92 -2.68 9.66 6.51
N VAL A 93 -2.62 8.40 6.08
CA VAL A 93 -1.64 7.43 6.59
C VAL A 93 -0.42 7.30 5.66
N LEU A 94 -0.55 7.67 4.39
CA LEU A 94 0.56 7.61 3.44
C LEU A 94 1.77 8.46 3.88
N PRO A 95 1.62 9.71 4.36
CA PRO A 95 2.75 10.52 4.82
C PRO A 95 3.53 9.90 5.99
N GLU A 96 2.88 9.10 6.84
CA GLU A 96 3.53 8.45 8.00
C GLU A 96 4.57 7.39 7.58
N VAL A 97 4.37 6.73 6.43
CA VAL A 97 5.25 5.64 5.94
C VAL A 97 6.03 6.01 4.68
N ALA A 98 5.64 7.10 4.02
CA ALA A 98 6.25 7.62 2.81
C ALA A 98 6.14 9.15 2.82
N PRO A 99 6.93 9.85 3.66
CA PRO A 99 6.88 11.30 3.76
C PRO A 99 7.22 12.01 2.44
N GLU A 100 7.96 11.37 1.53
CA GLU A 100 8.21 11.86 0.17
C GLU A 100 6.94 11.93 -0.70
N LEU A 101 5.85 11.29 -0.28
CA LEU A 101 4.55 11.32 -0.97
C LEU A 101 3.53 12.26 -0.30
N THR A 102 3.97 13.10 0.65
CA THR A 102 3.08 14.02 1.38
C THR A 102 2.30 14.94 0.45
N GLU A 103 2.96 15.54 -0.54
CA GLU A 103 2.33 16.47 -1.49
C GLU A 103 1.28 15.76 -2.35
N TRP A 104 1.60 14.59 -2.86
CA TRP A 104 0.66 13.73 -3.57
C TRP A 104 -0.53 13.37 -2.70
N SER A 105 -0.28 13.03 -1.43
CA SER A 105 -1.33 12.69 -0.49
C SER A 105 -2.30 13.85 -0.26
N ALA A 106 -1.79 15.07 -0.10
CA ALA A 106 -2.61 16.27 0.05
C ALA A 106 -3.42 16.58 -1.22
N LEU A 107 -2.78 16.45 -2.40
CA LEU A 107 -3.44 16.64 -3.69
C LEU A 107 -4.63 15.69 -3.85
N PHE A 108 -4.43 14.38 -3.63
CA PHE A 108 -5.53 13.42 -3.75
C PHE A 108 -6.55 13.54 -2.61
N ALA A 109 -6.15 13.83 -1.38
CA ALA A 109 -7.11 14.07 -0.29
C ALA A 109 -8.09 15.21 -0.62
N SER A 110 -7.60 16.30 -1.22
CA SER A 110 -8.44 17.43 -1.63
C SER A 110 -9.51 17.06 -2.68
N GLY A 111 -9.25 16.02 -3.48
CA GLY A 111 -10.18 15.52 -4.50
C GLY A 111 -11.15 14.44 -4.02
N ALA A 112 -11.06 13.97 -2.77
CA ALA A 112 -11.83 12.82 -2.28
C ALA A 112 -13.34 13.08 -2.24
N ASP A 113 -13.76 14.26 -1.77
CA ASP A 113 -15.19 14.64 -1.76
C ASP A 113 -15.75 14.75 -3.18
N ARG A 114 -14.94 15.25 -4.11
CA ARG A 114 -15.32 15.33 -5.52
C ARG A 114 -15.52 13.95 -6.12
N ARG A 115 -14.63 13.01 -5.79
CA ARG A 115 -14.74 11.60 -6.19
C ARG A 115 -16.02 10.98 -5.62
N ALA A 116 -16.33 11.19 -4.34
CA ALA A 116 -17.54 10.65 -3.73
C ALA A 116 -18.82 11.13 -4.44
N LYS A 117 -18.88 12.41 -4.82
CA LYS A 117 -19.98 12.98 -5.60
C LYS A 117 -20.04 12.40 -7.02
N ALA A 118 -18.89 12.23 -7.67
CA ALA A 118 -18.81 11.65 -9.01
C ALA A 118 -19.24 10.18 -9.02
N GLU A 119 -18.83 9.39 -8.03
CA GLU A 119 -19.25 7.99 -7.84
C GLU A 119 -20.75 7.87 -7.54
N ALA A 120 -21.32 8.85 -6.84
CA ALA A 120 -22.77 8.93 -6.61
C ALA A 120 -23.57 9.36 -7.86
N GLY A 121 -22.90 9.61 -9.00
CA GLY A 121 -23.55 10.02 -10.24
C GLY A 121 -24.08 11.47 -10.22
N ILE A 122 -23.62 12.31 -9.29
CA ILE A 122 -24.05 13.70 -9.22
C ILE A 122 -23.57 14.45 -10.46
N ALA A 123 -24.51 14.99 -11.23
CA ALA A 123 -24.22 15.73 -12.46
C ALA A 123 -23.26 16.90 -12.17
N GLY A 124 -22.20 17.02 -12.98
CA GLY A 124 -21.22 18.11 -12.87
C GLY A 124 -20.29 18.03 -11.65
N ALA A 125 -20.21 16.88 -10.95
CA ALA A 125 -19.28 16.71 -9.83
C ALA A 125 -17.81 16.94 -10.24
N ALA A 126 -17.40 16.52 -11.44
CA ALA A 126 -16.11 16.84 -12.03
C ALA A 126 -16.28 17.32 -13.49
N GLY A 127 -15.55 18.37 -13.86
CA GLY A 127 -15.44 18.79 -15.25
C GLY A 127 -14.45 17.92 -16.02
N ARG A 128 -14.48 18.04 -17.36
CA ARG A 128 -13.51 17.34 -18.24
C ARG A 128 -12.07 17.67 -17.89
N ARG A 129 -11.79 18.94 -17.59
CA ARG A 129 -10.46 19.40 -17.18
C ARG A 129 -10.03 18.79 -15.85
N ASP A 130 -10.91 18.76 -14.85
CA ASP A 130 -10.61 18.12 -13.57
C ASP A 130 -10.28 16.63 -13.74
N ALA A 131 -11.03 15.94 -14.60
CA ALA A 131 -10.80 14.53 -14.89
C ALA A 131 -9.49 14.29 -15.65
N ASP A 132 -9.17 15.15 -16.63
CA ASP A 132 -7.92 15.08 -17.40
C ASP A 132 -6.69 15.38 -16.53
N ASP A 133 -6.79 16.39 -15.66
CA ASP A 133 -5.72 16.76 -14.72
C ASP A 133 -5.50 15.64 -13.68
N LEU A 134 -6.59 15.13 -13.07
CA LEU A 134 -6.49 14.01 -12.13
C LEU A 134 -5.91 12.75 -12.78
N LEU A 135 -6.28 12.44 -14.03
CA LEU A 135 -5.74 11.30 -14.76
C LEU A 135 -4.23 11.44 -14.98
N ARG A 136 -3.76 12.62 -15.39
CA ARG A 136 -2.32 12.91 -15.54
C ARG A 136 -1.59 12.75 -14.21
N ASP A 137 -2.14 13.31 -13.13
CA ASP A 137 -1.58 13.23 -11.80
C ASP A 137 -1.52 11.78 -11.29
N ALA A 138 -2.58 10.99 -11.49
CA ALA A 138 -2.61 9.59 -11.10
C ALA A 138 -1.59 8.74 -11.88
N VAL A 139 -1.40 8.99 -13.18
CA VAL A 139 -0.35 8.35 -13.99
C VAL A 139 1.04 8.71 -13.49
N MET A 140 1.30 9.99 -13.20
CA MET A 140 2.59 10.44 -12.65
C MET A 140 2.87 9.81 -11.29
N PHE A 141 1.86 9.78 -10.41
CA PHE A 141 1.96 9.16 -9.10
C PHE A 141 2.26 7.66 -9.18
N LEU A 142 1.57 6.91 -10.05
CA LEU A 142 1.84 5.49 -10.27
C LEU A 142 3.29 5.26 -10.69
N ARG A 143 3.78 5.98 -11.71
CA ARG A 143 5.16 5.85 -12.19
C ARG A 143 6.19 6.18 -11.12
N LEU A 144 5.94 7.21 -10.31
CA LEU A 144 6.79 7.58 -9.18
C LEU A 144 6.88 6.44 -8.18
N VAL A 145 5.73 5.87 -7.80
CA VAL A 145 5.65 4.76 -6.84
C VAL A 145 6.30 3.49 -7.40
N GLU A 146 6.05 3.13 -8.66
CA GLU A 146 6.70 1.98 -9.30
C GLU A 146 8.22 2.12 -9.27
N ARG A 147 8.75 3.29 -9.67
CA ARG A 147 10.20 3.56 -9.59
C ARG A 147 10.71 3.46 -8.16
N MET A 148 9.99 4.04 -7.20
CA MET A 148 10.36 4.03 -5.78
C MET A 148 10.37 2.61 -5.19
N LEU A 149 9.48 1.72 -5.63
CA LEU A 149 9.37 0.34 -5.16
C LEU A 149 10.36 -0.59 -5.86
N LEU A 150 10.65 -0.37 -7.14
CA LEU A 150 11.67 -1.12 -7.90
C LEU A 150 13.10 -0.83 -7.43
N VAL A 151 13.34 0.37 -6.87
CA VAL A 151 14.67 0.82 -6.43
C VAL A 151 15.00 0.42 -4.99
N GLN A 152 14.15 -0.29 -4.24
CA GLN A 152 14.47 -0.66 -2.85
C GLN A 152 15.51 -1.81 -2.75
N PRO A 153 16.79 -1.57 -2.41
CA PRO A 153 17.63 -2.62 -1.84
C PRO A 153 17.08 -2.93 -0.44
N SER A 154 16.88 -4.21 -0.15
CA SER A 154 16.58 -4.64 1.22
C SER A 154 17.81 -4.33 2.09
N LEU A 155 17.74 -3.27 2.91
CA LEU A 155 18.71 -3.07 3.99
C LEU A 155 18.48 -4.15 5.05
N PRO A 156 19.52 -4.89 5.47
CA PRO A 156 19.37 -5.90 6.52
C PRO A 156 18.97 -5.23 7.84
N PRO A 157 18.13 -5.88 8.66
CA PRO A 157 17.78 -5.37 9.98
C PRO A 157 19.03 -5.28 10.85
N GLN A 158 19.32 -4.07 11.34
CA GLN A 158 20.41 -3.84 12.28
C GLN A 158 20.05 -4.55 13.59
N ARG A 159 20.78 -5.63 13.89
CA ARG A 159 20.68 -6.32 15.18
C ARG A 159 21.22 -5.38 16.25
N ALA A 160 20.38 -4.99 17.20
CA ALA A 160 20.82 -4.42 18.46
C ALA A 160 21.60 -5.51 19.22
N GLY A 161 22.81 -5.15 19.68
CA GLY A 161 23.70 -6.00 20.47
C GLY A 161 23.23 -6.21 21.91
#